data_AF-A0A428TV68-F1
#
_entry.id   AF-A0A428TV68-F1
#
_cell.length_a   1.000
_cell.length_b   1.000
_cell.length_c   1.000
_cell.angle_alpha   90.00
_cell.angle_beta   90.00
_cell.angle_gamma   90.00
#
_symmetry.space_group_name_H-M   'P 1'
#
loop_
_entity.id
_entity.type
_entity.pdbx_description
1 polymer ?
#
loop_
_entity_poly.entity_id
_entity_poly.type
_entity_poly.pdbx_seq_one_letter_code
_entity_poly.pdbx_strand_id
1 'polypeptide(L)'
;MSSSSTISTTISTDPSSKSLGHQEDSVIPSKSQIYQTFARSKLIWQNLHKRATSMRLQRDTITLSHLIYGLPAMPDDLRGVKDVAGQATWEMMKTRGCDTLHRTMTEEKRRWTLTRRRPTLCMISDHCHFSYIDTKSNGIALLFFGWAYILCMTLLEKQHIPMCYSSNNISAIPDHDEHHSDGQELTVDIGHVSEEEFRWWTSLVSPGQGWRSASGKQQPVWAIAYTGTIKVRLVAQVLSSTSPNPSPPSSRQAVKFLSRFASMYNLDSQVPLALAMALTLPLHNDTASMVKLPRPFLTRQDSRVASLSSIEQEYNNLSRYMTLSSNPVFLSSTLWAVFWEPGVECNLVSPWCDPIIDVVKPLVDGGELEMLGHILALRRPNVAPLWYGIAACGQTRTILAIVPFLQSLYTPVPSRPIPEVAAWTGSPQSFMDLRESGAYLQAGDQVARADVWRLRHECWDVEPEGAPFRNPPMCPWPPFGFMKADELELPVRLHVNCDRHQWVYLGWTWLLGNGAVMVKTLLPQKSSSSLFKAELQVDLATSSVPDLDYSPDHVASERAVGDVFRWVATEMEPAGKDIYLHPWVDAQADLEMCGNDRTGSNSGGSQSSSHSPVERVEDWVMNTDMECV
;
A
#
# COMPACT_ATOMS: atom_id res chain seq x y z
N MET A 1 29.42 32.31 73.86
CA MET A 1 28.66 31.20 73.26
C MET A 1 29.58 30.53 72.24
N SER A 2 29.91 29.28 72.53
CA SER A 2 30.35 28.18 71.64
C SER A 2 31.34 28.46 70.48
N SER A 3 32.61 28.18 70.75
CA SER A 3 33.55 27.22 70.10
C SER A 3 33.48 27.02 68.57
N SER A 4 34.51 27.43 67.79
CA SER A 4 35.77 26.71 67.41
C SER A 4 35.57 25.65 66.30
N SER A 5 35.96 25.89 65.04
CA SER A 5 37.29 25.80 64.38
C SER A 5 37.68 24.41 63.83
N THR A 6 37.73 24.32 62.49
CA THR A 6 38.73 23.70 61.58
C THR A 6 39.47 22.36 61.91
N ILE A 7 39.52 21.47 60.89
CA ILE A 7 40.68 20.65 60.37
C ILE A 7 40.32 19.16 60.08
N SER A 8 40.73 18.73 58.87
CA SER A 8 41.21 17.42 58.30
C SER A 8 41.11 16.13 59.16
N THR A 9 41.07 14.87 58.66
CA THR A 9 41.79 14.23 57.53
C THR A 9 41.31 12.75 57.36
N THR A 10 41.36 12.24 56.12
CA THR A 10 41.69 10.85 55.65
C THR A 10 40.92 9.56 56.07
N ILE A 11 40.35 8.94 55.02
CA ILE A 11 40.49 7.54 54.51
C ILE A 11 40.16 6.36 55.45
N SER A 12 39.14 5.58 55.05
CA SER A 12 39.26 4.12 54.99
C SER A 12 38.48 3.58 53.78
N THR A 13 39.22 3.01 52.84
CA THR A 13 38.73 2.18 51.73
C THR A 13 38.05 0.93 52.25
N ASP A 14 36.87 0.60 51.72
CA ASP A 14 36.37 -0.78 51.69
C ASP A 14 35.80 -1.08 50.29
N PRO A 15 36.41 -2.01 49.52
CA PRO A 15 36.05 -2.29 48.14
C PRO A 15 35.05 -3.45 48.09
N SER A 16 33.74 -3.15 48.05
CA SER A 16 32.74 -4.19 47.78
C SER A 16 31.42 -3.69 47.20
N SER A 17 31.44 -2.66 46.33
CA SER A 17 30.34 -2.50 45.38
C SER A 17 30.63 -3.41 44.18
N LYS A 18 30.14 -4.65 44.27
CA LYS A 18 29.97 -5.54 43.12
C LYS A 18 29.45 -4.71 41.95
N SER A 19 30.17 -4.80 40.83
CA SER A 19 29.71 -4.39 39.51
C SER A 19 28.25 -4.82 39.32
N LEU A 20 27.33 -3.86 39.30
CA LEU A 20 26.11 -4.04 38.53
C LEU A 20 26.60 -4.25 37.10
N GLY A 21 26.65 -5.50 36.65
CA GLY A 21 26.74 -5.79 35.24
C GLY A 21 25.59 -5.05 34.59
N HIS A 22 25.90 -4.18 33.63
CA HIS A 22 24.89 -3.73 32.68
C HIS A 22 24.32 -5.01 32.07
N GLN A 23 23.12 -5.40 32.52
CA GLN A 23 22.34 -6.42 31.85
C GLN A 23 22.08 -5.84 30.46
N GLU A 24 22.76 -6.38 29.45
CA GLU A 24 22.56 -5.94 28.07
C GLU A 24 21.07 -6.13 27.75
N ASP A 25 20.44 -5.03 27.33
CA ASP A 25 19.04 -5.03 26.95
C ASP A 25 18.85 -6.00 25.77
N SER A 26 18.02 -7.02 25.96
CA SER A 26 17.83 -8.10 24.99
C SER A 26 17.01 -7.68 23.76
N VAL A 27 16.37 -6.51 23.81
CA VAL A 27 15.52 -5.96 22.76
C VAL A 27 16.21 -4.83 22.00
N ILE A 28 16.91 -3.95 22.72
CA ILE A 28 17.62 -2.82 22.10
C ILE A 28 18.88 -3.34 21.37
N PRO A 29 19.00 -3.12 20.05
CA PRO A 29 20.16 -3.59 19.29
C PRO A 29 21.46 -2.92 19.75
N SER A 30 22.59 -3.58 19.49
CA SER A 30 23.89 -2.98 19.75
C SER A 30 24.09 -1.69 18.93
N LYS A 31 24.89 -0.75 19.47
CA LYS A 31 25.27 0.48 18.74
C LYS A 31 25.84 0.18 17.34
N SER A 32 26.53 -0.95 17.19
CA SER A 32 27.09 -1.36 15.89
C SER A 32 26.00 -1.70 14.87
N GLN A 33 24.94 -2.43 15.28
CA GLN A 33 23.82 -2.79 14.41
C GLN A 33 23.00 -1.56 14.02
N ILE A 34 22.75 -0.67 14.98
CA ILE A 34 22.06 0.61 14.75
C ILE A 34 22.82 1.43 13.69
N TYR A 35 24.12 1.62 13.88
CA TYR A 35 24.97 2.37 12.96
C TYR A 35 25.03 1.73 11.56
N GLN A 36 25.24 0.43 11.47
CA GLN A 36 25.32 -0.28 10.19
C GLN A 36 24.01 -0.15 9.41
N THR A 37 22.86 -0.26 10.10
CA THR A 37 21.53 -0.11 9.50
C THR A 37 21.31 1.31 8.99
N PHE A 38 21.64 2.32 9.80
CA PHE A 38 21.56 3.73 9.43
C PHE A 38 22.44 4.06 8.22
N ALA A 39 23.71 3.64 8.24
CA ALA A 39 24.64 3.88 7.14
C ALA A 39 24.18 3.21 5.83
N ARG A 40 23.68 1.96 5.92
CA ARG A 40 23.10 1.25 4.76
C ARG A 40 21.90 1.99 4.19
N SER A 41 20.95 2.40 5.04
CA SER A 41 19.76 3.16 4.60
C SER A 41 20.15 4.48 3.94
N LYS A 42 21.01 5.26 4.60
CA LYS A 42 21.52 6.54 4.10
C LYS A 42 22.14 6.41 2.71
N LEU A 43 23.01 5.41 2.50
CA LEU A 43 23.61 5.18 1.19
C LEU A 43 22.57 4.87 0.11
N ILE A 44 21.62 3.98 0.41
CA ILE A 44 20.57 3.58 -0.55
C ILE A 44 19.73 4.79 -0.95
N TRP A 45 19.19 5.53 0.01
CA TRP A 45 18.25 6.61 -0.26
C TRP A 45 18.92 7.86 -0.85
N GLN A 46 20.16 8.16 -0.48
CA GLN A 46 20.94 9.21 -1.14
C GLN A 46 21.27 8.85 -2.59
N ASN A 47 21.56 7.59 -2.90
CA ASN A 47 21.77 7.14 -4.28
C ASN A 47 20.47 7.24 -5.10
N LEU A 48 19.33 6.83 -4.54
CA LEU A 48 18.02 7.00 -5.17
C LEU A 48 17.73 8.47 -5.48
N HIS A 49 17.93 9.36 -4.50
CA HIS A 49 17.79 10.80 -4.69
C HIS A 49 18.72 11.31 -5.81
N LYS A 50 20.01 10.97 -5.77
CA LYS A 50 20.98 11.37 -6.80
C LYS A 50 20.54 10.93 -8.19
N ARG A 51 20.09 9.68 -8.36
CA ARG A 51 19.58 9.17 -9.65
C ARG A 51 18.33 9.92 -10.09
N ALA A 52 17.40 10.17 -9.18
CA ALA A 52 16.16 10.89 -9.44
C ALA A 52 16.37 12.31 -9.99
N THR A 53 17.42 13.02 -9.55
CA THR A 53 17.70 14.39 -10.05
C THR A 53 17.88 14.49 -11.56
N SER A 54 18.38 13.41 -12.18
CA SER A 54 18.62 13.31 -13.63
C SER A 54 17.41 12.83 -14.43
N MET A 55 16.34 12.39 -13.75
CA MET A 55 15.15 11.84 -14.40
C MET A 55 14.23 12.96 -14.89
N ARG A 56 13.53 12.68 -15.99
CA ARG A 56 12.44 13.50 -16.53
C ARG A 56 11.32 12.59 -17.02
N LEU A 57 10.09 13.07 -16.98
CA LEU A 57 8.94 12.34 -17.52
C LEU A 57 9.00 12.33 -19.05
N GLN A 58 8.86 11.13 -19.62
CA GLN A 58 8.80 10.85 -21.05
C GLN A 58 7.89 9.62 -21.27
N ARG A 59 7.62 9.30 -22.54
CA ARG A 59 6.71 8.20 -22.95
C ARG A 59 6.84 6.89 -22.17
N ASP A 60 8.07 6.46 -21.88
CA ASP A 60 8.32 5.16 -21.25
C ASP A 60 8.64 5.27 -19.76
N THR A 61 8.51 6.44 -19.14
CA THR A 61 8.79 6.62 -17.71
C THR A 61 7.78 5.89 -16.83
N ILE A 62 6.53 5.74 -17.30
CA ILE A 62 5.45 5.12 -16.54
C ILE A 62 4.83 4.00 -17.38
N THR A 63 4.95 2.77 -16.87
CA THR A 63 4.47 1.57 -17.54
C THR A 63 3.51 0.82 -16.62
N LEU A 64 2.20 0.90 -16.91
CA LEU A 64 1.17 0.25 -16.09
C LEU A 64 1.17 -1.28 -16.21
N SER A 65 1.74 -1.84 -17.29
CA SER A 65 1.81 -3.29 -17.48
C SER A 65 2.62 -4.02 -16.39
N HIS A 66 3.48 -3.31 -15.64
CA HIS A 66 4.18 -3.89 -14.50
C HIS A 66 3.25 -4.19 -13.31
N LEU A 67 2.10 -3.50 -13.20
CA LEU A 67 1.12 -3.75 -12.12
C LEU A 67 0.32 -5.04 -12.33
N ILE A 68 0.18 -5.51 -13.57
CA ILE A 68 -0.74 -6.61 -13.93
C ILE A 68 -0.09 -8.00 -13.91
N TYR A 69 1.07 -8.14 -13.25
CA TYR A 69 1.78 -9.41 -13.19
C TYR A 69 0.87 -10.56 -12.74
N GLY A 70 0.23 -10.41 -11.57
CA GLY A 70 -0.65 -11.42 -10.98
C GLY A 70 -2.10 -10.99 -10.79
N LEU A 71 -2.49 -9.80 -11.23
CA LEU A 71 -3.80 -9.23 -10.92
C LEU A 71 -4.95 -10.01 -11.57
N PRO A 72 -5.93 -10.51 -10.80
CA PRO A 72 -7.13 -11.10 -11.35
C PRO A 72 -8.00 -10.01 -11.98
N ALA A 73 -8.62 -10.33 -13.14
CA ALA A 73 -9.61 -9.44 -13.74
C ALA A 73 -10.89 -9.43 -12.88
N MET A 74 -11.43 -8.23 -12.65
CA MET A 74 -12.76 -8.07 -12.07
C MET A 74 -13.82 -8.76 -12.95
N PRO A 75 -14.79 -9.51 -12.37
CA PRO A 75 -15.80 -10.23 -13.14
C PRO A 75 -16.56 -9.34 -14.12
N ASP A 76 -17.01 -9.91 -15.24
CA ASP A 76 -17.75 -9.17 -16.28
C ASP A 76 -19.24 -9.02 -15.96
N ASP A 77 -19.82 -9.96 -15.21
CA ASP A 77 -21.20 -9.87 -14.72
C ASP A 77 -21.21 -9.66 -13.20
N LEU A 78 -21.67 -8.49 -12.80
CA LEU A 78 -21.83 -8.05 -11.41
C LEU A 78 -23.28 -7.61 -11.15
N ARG A 79 -24.26 -8.14 -11.90
CA ARG A 79 -25.67 -7.77 -11.74
C ARG A 79 -26.15 -8.00 -10.29
N GLY A 80 -26.62 -6.93 -9.65
CA GLY A 80 -27.10 -6.98 -8.27
C GLY A 80 -25.99 -7.12 -7.20
N VAL A 81 -24.72 -7.09 -7.60
CA VAL A 81 -23.57 -7.24 -6.69
C VAL A 81 -23.11 -5.86 -6.21
N LYS A 82 -23.28 -5.59 -4.91
CA LYS A 82 -22.76 -4.37 -4.25
C LYS A 82 -21.40 -4.57 -3.61
N ASP A 83 -21.23 -5.74 -2.99
CA ASP A 83 -19.99 -6.18 -2.36
C ASP A 83 -19.41 -7.31 -3.18
N VAL A 84 -18.11 -7.25 -3.46
CA VAL A 84 -17.36 -8.36 -4.03
C VAL A 84 -16.58 -9.06 -2.94
N ALA A 85 -16.34 -10.35 -3.15
CA ALA A 85 -15.46 -11.12 -2.28
C ALA A 85 -14.62 -12.10 -3.08
N GLY A 86 -13.49 -12.51 -2.50
CA GLY A 86 -12.66 -13.55 -3.06
C GLY A 86 -11.61 -14.05 -2.07
N GLN A 87 -10.87 -15.06 -2.49
CA GLN A 87 -9.84 -15.71 -1.69
C GLN A 87 -8.65 -16.11 -2.55
N ALA A 88 -7.45 -16.00 -1.99
CA ALA A 88 -6.21 -16.42 -2.63
C ALA A 88 -5.93 -17.89 -2.35
N THR A 89 -5.35 -18.56 -3.35
CA THR A 89 -4.89 -19.95 -3.22
C THR A 89 -3.40 -20.00 -3.51
N TRP A 90 -2.68 -20.73 -2.67
CA TRP A 90 -1.25 -20.96 -2.76
C TRP A 90 -0.96 -22.46 -2.90
N GLU A 91 0.13 -22.79 -3.57
CA GLU A 91 0.64 -24.14 -3.70
C GLU A 91 2.06 -24.21 -3.16
N MET A 92 2.35 -25.20 -2.32
CA MET A 92 3.70 -25.47 -1.85
C MET A 92 4.49 -26.20 -2.95
N MET A 93 5.64 -25.66 -3.34
CA MET A 93 6.58 -26.38 -4.21
C MET A 93 7.11 -27.64 -3.51
N LYS A 94 7.43 -28.68 -4.29
CA LYS A 94 8.06 -29.88 -3.74
C LYS A 94 9.35 -29.49 -3.02
N THR A 95 9.32 -29.63 -1.72
CA THR A 95 10.42 -29.29 -0.83
C THR A 95 10.97 -30.59 -0.24
N ARG A 96 12.29 -30.74 -0.17
CA ARG A 96 12.89 -31.98 0.35
C ARG A 96 12.51 -32.13 1.83
N GLY A 97 11.96 -33.29 2.19
CA GLY A 97 11.68 -33.65 3.58
C GLY A 97 10.27 -33.31 4.10
N CYS A 98 9.41 -32.68 3.29
CA CYS A 98 8.04 -32.33 3.72
C CYS A 98 6.98 -33.18 2.99
N ASP A 99 6.44 -34.20 3.67
CA ASP A 99 5.32 -35.02 3.20
C ASP A 99 4.01 -34.77 3.97
N THR A 100 4.05 -33.98 5.04
CA THR A 100 2.97 -33.86 6.04
C THR A 100 2.03 -32.69 5.82
N LEU A 101 2.48 -31.58 5.22
CA LEU A 101 1.64 -30.40 4.99
C LEU A 101 0.75 -30.55 3.75
N HIS A 102 -0.43 -29.93 3.82
CA HIS A 102 -1.29 -29.78 2.66
C HIS A 102 -0.54 -29.07 1.53
N ARG A 103 -0.59 -29.64 0.32
CA ARG A 103 0.08 -29.06 -0.85
C ARG A 103 -0.53 -27.71 -1.27
N THR A 104 -1.73 -27.39 -0.81
CA THR A 104 -2.43 -26.15 -1.14
C THR A 104 -3.02 -25.49 0.09
N MET A 105 -2.86 -24.18 0.21
CA MET A 105 -3.40 -23.35 1.29
C MET A 105 -4.33 -22.28 0.69
N THR A 106 -5.41 -21.95 1.41
CA THR A 106 -6.33 -20.88 1.01
C THR A 106 -6.36 -19.81 2.09
N GLU A 107 -6.15 -18.56 1.67
CA GLU A 107 -6.19 -17.39 2.57
C GLU A 107 -7.62 -17.08 3.03
N GLU A 108 -7.72 -16.23 4.06
CA GLU A 108 -9.01 -15.70 4.50
C GLU A 108 -9.75 -14.97 3.37
N LYS A 109 -11.08 -15.13 3.35
CA LYS A 109 -11.98 -14.43 2.43
C LYS A 109 -11.85 -12.92 2.61
N ARG A 110 -11.48 -12.21 1.55
CA ARG A 110 -11.54 -10.74 1.47
C ARG A 110 -12.89 -10.31 0.92
N ARG A 111 -13.49 -9.28 1.51
CA ARG A 111 -14.75 -8.67 1.04
C ARG A 111 -14.66 -7.14 1.10
N TRP A 112 -15.12 -6.47 0.05
CA TRP A 112 -15.18 -5.00 0.01
C TRP A 112 -16.31 -4.51 -0.90
N THR A 113 -16.73 -3.26 -0.68
CA THR A 113 -17.82 -2.60 -1.41
C THR A 113 -17.29 -1.77 -2.57
N LEU A 114 -17.92 -1.91 -3.75
CA LEU A 114 -17.53 -1.21 -4.99
C LEU A 114 -18.15 0.18 -5.15
N THR A 115 -18.92 0.61 -4.16
CA THR A 115 -19.60 1.90 -4.15
C THR A 115 -19.31 2.70 -2.88
N ARG A 116 -19.55 4.01 -2.95
CA ARG A 116 -19.36 4.99 -1.88
C ARG A 116 -20.51 6.01 -1.89
N ARG A 117 -20.69 6.72 -0.78
CA ARG A 117 -21.72 7.77 -0.65
C ARG A 117 -21.31 9.09 -1.28
N ARG A 118 -20.04 9.46 -1.16
CA ARG A 118 -19.51 10.75 -1.62
C ARG A 118 -18.40 10.52 -2.66
N PRO A 119 -18.38 11.33 -3.74
CA PRO A 119 -17.28 11.31 -4.69
C PRO A 119 -15.99 11.81 -4.04
N THR A 120 -14.87 11.53 -4.67
CA THR A 120 -13.61 12.21 -4.36
C THR A 120 -13.65 13.63 -4.92
N LEU A 121 -13.32 14.61 -4.09
CA LEU A 121 -13.24 16.00 -4.52
C LEU A 121 -11.94 16.21 -5.30
N CYS A 122 -12.03 16.94 -6.41
CA CYS A 122 -10.87 17.32 -7.19
C CYS A 122 -10.92 18.81 -7.59
N MET A 123 -9.74 19.40 -7.74
CA MET A 123 -9.56 20.77 -8.21
C MET A 123 -8.40 20.82 -9.21
N ILE A 124 -8.40 21.83 -10.08
CA ILE A 124 -7.24 22.14 -10.91
C ILE A 124 -6.47 23.23 -10.16
N SER A 125 -5.19 22.96 -9.92
CA SER A 125 -4.25 23.89 -9.28
C SER A 125 -3.67 24.87 -10.29
N ASP A 126 -2.96 25.89 -9.81
CA ASP A 126 -2.32 26.89 -10.68
C ASP A 126 -0.94 26.46 -11.20
N HIS A 127 -0.39 25.34 -10.73
CA HIS A 127 0.96 24.90 -11.06
C HIS A 127 0.98 23.91 -12.25
N CYS A 128 2.02 23.98 -13.09
CA CYS A 128 2.18 23.15 -14.29
C CYS A 128 3.18 21.99 -14.09
N HIS A 129 3.18 21.32 -12.93
CA HIS A 129 4.09 20.20 -12.64
C HIS A 129 3.79 18.94 -13.48
N PHE A 130 4.68 17.96 -13.44
CA PHE A 130 4.57 16.70 -14.19
C PHE A 130 4.58 16.92 -15.71
N SER A 131 5.44 17.82 -16.18
CA SER A 131 5.62 18.10 -17.62
C SER A 131 6.44 17.00 -18.30
N TYR A 132 6.02 16.60 -19.49
CA TYR A 132 6.69 15.59 -20.29
C TYR A 132 7.60 16.23 -21.33
N ILE A 133 8.81 15.71 -21.53
CA ILE A 133 9.77 16.28 -22.49
C ILE A 133 9.40 16.01 -23.95
N ASP A 134 8.61 14.97 -24.21
CA ASP A 134 8.22 14.53 -25.55
C ASP A 134 6.95 15.21 -26.08
N THR A 135 6.35 16.11 -25.29
CA THR A 135 5.17 16.89 -25.71
C THR A 135 5.21 18.31 -25.18
N LYS A 136 4.68 19.25 -25.96
CA LYS A 136 4.54 20.66 -25.55
C LYS A 136 3.27 20.89 -24.73
N SER A 137 2.37 19.93 -24.69
CA SER A 137 1.09 20.01 -23.99
C SER A 137 1.16 19.30 -22.65
N ASN A 138 0.46 19.80 -21.63
CA ASN A 138 0.10 19.08 -20.41
C ASN A 138 -1.43 18.95 -20.37
N GLY A 139 -1.93 17.76 -20.65
CA GLY A 139 -3.36 17.43 -20.67
C GLY A 139 -3.77 16.45 -19.56
N ILE A 140 -2.89 16.20 -18.58
CA ILE A 140 -3.06 15.17 -17.54
C ILE A 140 -4.42 15.32 -16.83
N ALA A 141 -4.82 16.53 -16.44
CA ALA A 141 -6.09 16.73 -15.72
C ALA A 141 -7.32 16.33 -16.54
N LEU A 142 -7.32 16.63 -17.85
CA LEU A 142 -8.43 16.30 -18.75
C LEU A 142 -8.46 14.80 -19.06
N LEU A 143 -7.29 14.18 -19.23
CA LEU A 143 -7.18 12.73 -19.34
C LEU A 143 -7.66 12.02 -18.07
N PHE A 144 -7.33 12.56 -16.89
CA PHE A 144 -7.76 12.04 -15.60
C PHE A 144 -9.29 12.06 -15.46
N PHE A 145 -9.95 13.15 -15.85
CA PHE A 145 -11.43 13.22 -15.86
C PHE A 145 -12.03 12.14 -16.78
N GLY A 146 -11.46 11.95 -17.97
CA GLY A 146 -11.85 10.89 -18.89
C GLY A 146 -11.69 9.50 -18.29
N TRP A 147 -10.55 9.21 -17.66
CA TRP A 147 -10.29 7.91 -17.03
C TRP A 147 -11.18 7.63 -15.82
N ALA A 148 -11.43 8.64 -14.97
CA ALA A 148 -12.36 8.52 -13.85
C ALA A 148 -13.78 8.17 -14.33
N TYR A 149 -14.24 8.80 -15.42
CA TYR A 149 -15.50 8.45 -16.08
C TYR A 149 -15.48 7.01 -16.61
N ILE A 150 -14.44 6.62 -17.37
CA ILE A 150 -14.34 5.28 -17.97
C ILE A 150 -14.37 4.20 -16.88
N LEU A 151 -13.61 4.35 -15.80
CA LEU A 151 -13.62 3.43 -14.65
C LEU A 151 -15.01 3.29 -14.03
N CYS A 152 -15.71 4.41 -13.81
CA CYS A 152 -17.06 4.40 -13.28
C CYS A 152 -18.06 3.73 -14.23
N MET A 153 -18.00 4.08 -15.52
CA MET A 153 -18.92 3.56 -16.53
C MET A 153 -18.71 2.06 -16.75
N THR A 154 -17.45 1.59 -16.82
CA THR A 154 -17.15 0.15 -16.93
C THR A 154 -17.69 -0.64 -15.75
N LEU A 155 -17.60 -0.12 -14.51
CA LEU A 155 -18.21 -0.78 -13.35
C LEU A 155 -19.73 -0.84 -13.49
N LEU A 156 -20.37 0.28 -13.84
CA LEU A 156 -21.83 0.36 -13.95
C LEU A 156 -22.38 -0.54 -15.08
N GLU A 157 -21.65 -0.65 -16.19
CA GLU A 157 -21.95 -1.58 -17.28
C GLU A 157 -21.92 -3.03 -16.80
N LYS A 158 -20.87 -3.44 -16.07
CA LYS A 158 -20.76 -4.77 -15.44
C LYS A 158 -21.89 -5.03 -14.43
N GLN A 159 -22.36 -3.98 -13.73
CA GLN A 159 -23.47 -4.07 -12.77
C GLN A 159 -24.86 -3.97 -13.42
N HIS A 160 -24.95 -3.68 -14.73
CA HIS A 160 -26.19 -3.35 -15.44
C HIS A 160 -26.97 -2.17 -14.81
N ILE A 161 -26.26 -1.16 -14.31
CA ILE A 161 -26.85 0.05 -13.74
C ILE A 161 -26.68 1.20 -14.75
N PRO A 162 -27.76 1.90 -15.15
CA PRO A 162 -27.63 3.02 -16.08
C PRO A 162 -26.96 4.24 -15.42
N MET A 163 -26.17 4.97 -16.20
CA MET A 163 -25.64 6.28 -15.86
C MET A 163 -26.52 7.37 -16.46
N CYS A 164 -26.67 8.51 -15.76
CA CYS A 164 -27.44 9.66 -16.23
C CYS A 164 -26.65 10.95 -16.06
N TYR A 165 -26.86 11.92 -16.94
CA TYR A 165 -26.38 13.29 -16.72
C TYR A 165 -27.08 13.92 -15.50
N SER A 166 -26.35 14.72 -14.74
CA SER A 166 -26.95 15.51 -13.66
C SER A 166 -27.80 16.62 -14.24
N SER A 167 -29.00 16.81 -13.68
CA SER A 167 -30.03 17.75 -14.15
C SER A 167 -29.56 19.21 -14.27
N ASN A 168 -28.48 19.58 -13.56
CA ASN A 168 -27.90 20.91 -13.58
C ASN A 168 -26.95 21.17 -14.76
N ASN A 169 -26.61 20.16 -15.57
CA ASN A 169 -25.72 20.29 -16.74
C ASN A 169 -26.46 20.43 -18.08
N ILE A 170 -27.79 20.61 -18.06
CA ILE A 170 -28.61 20.78 -19.28
C ILE A 170 -28.62 22.27 -19.71
N SER A 171 -27.51 22.98 -19.57
CA SER A 171 -27.42 24.32 -20.17
C SER A 171 -27.08 24.18 -21.64
N ALA A 172 -27.92 24.79 -22.47
CA ALA A 172 -27.84 24.81 -23.91
C ALA A 172 -26.48 25.36 -24.39
N ILE A 173 -26.15 25.00 -25.63
CA ILE A 173 -25.03 25.55 -26.41
C ILE A 173 -24.84 27.04 -26.06
N PRO A 174 -23.65 27.49 -25.63
CA PRO A 174 -23.49 28.88 -25.22
C PRO A 174 -23.75 29.82 -26.39
N ASP A 175 -24.62 30.80 -26.18
CA ASP A 175 -24.71 31.97 -27.06
C ASP A 175 -23.37 32.72 -27.03
N HIS A 176 -23.00 33.31 -28.17
CA HIS A 176 -21.62 33.71 -28.47
C HIS A 176 -21.05 34.89 -27.65
N ASP A 177 -21.80 35.50 -26.74
CA ASP A 177 -21.46 36.79 -26.16
C ASP A 177 -21.68 36.85 -24.64
N GLU A 178 -20.66 36.50 -23.84
CA GLU A 178 -20.43 37.15 -22.53
C GLU A 178 -18.92 37.21 -22.23
N HIS A 179 -18.32 38.34 -22.59
CA HIS A 179 -16.95 38.69 -22.19
C HIS A 179 -16.98 39.35 -20.81
N HIS A 180 -16.77 38.55 -19.77
CA HIS A 180 -16.28 39.05 -18.49
C HIS A 180 -15.02 38.29 -18.10
N SER A 181 -13.89 38.91 -18.45
CA SER A 181 -12.55 38.49 -18.12
C SER A 181 -12.29 38.70 -16.63
N ASP A 182 -12.44 37.65 -15.84
CA ASP A 182 -11.66 37.47 -14.63
C ASP A 182 -10.73 36.27 -14.83
N GLY A 183 -9.45 36.40 -14.47
CA GLY A 183 -8.29 35.68 -15.05
C GLY A 183 -8.17 34.16 -14.83
N GLN A 184 -9.26 33.41 -14.72
CA GLN A 184 -9.31 31.97 -14.41
C GLN A 184 -10.12 31.13 -15.42
N GLU A 185 -10.22 31.57 -16.68
CA GLU A 185 -10.86 30.78 -17.75
C GLU A 185 -9.82 30.07 -18.64
N LEU A 186 -9.91 28.73 -18.72
CA LEU A 186 -9.12 27.88 -19.62
C LEU A 186 -9.97 27.53 -20.84
N THR A 187 -9.57 27.99 -22.02
CA THR A 187 -10.23 27.61 -23.28
C THR A 187 -9.61 26.33 -23.83
N VAL A 188 -10.45 25.32 -24.13
CA VAL A 188 -10.04 24.03 -24.69
C VAL A 188 -10.80 23.79 -25.99
N ASP A 189 -10.07 23.75 -27.10
CA ASP A 189 -10.61 23.33 -28.40
C ASP A 189 -10.71 21.79 -28.42
N ILE A 190 -11.86 21.23 -28.77
CA ILE A 190 -12.04 19.77 -28.95
C ILE A 190 -12.24 19.38 -30.42
N GLY A 191 -12.09 20.33 -31.35
CA GLY A 191 -12.14 20.13 -32.79
C GLY A 191 -13.56 19.87 -33.32
N HIS A 192 -13.65 19.06 -34.38
CA HIS A 192 -14.91 18.64 -34.97
C HIS A 192 -15.44 17.39 -34.24
N VAL A 193 -16.63 17.49 -33.65
CA VAL A 193 -17.20 16.48 -32.76
C VAL A 193 -18.70 16.28 -32.98
N SER A 194 -19.23 15.13 -32.56
CA SER A 194 -20.67 14.95 -32.45
C SER A 194 -21.24 15.71 -31.25
N GLU A 195 -22.56 15.93 -31.24
CA GLU A 195 -23.25 16.50 -30.08
C GLU A 195 -23.07 15.63 -28.82
N GLU A 196 -23.04 14.31 -28.97
CA GLU A 196 -22.80 13.35 -27.88
C GLU A 196 -21.43 13.57 -27.23
N GLU A 197 -20.37 13.69 -28.03
CA GLU A 197 -19.00 13.91 -27.54
C GLU A 197 -18.86 15.31 -26.90
N PHE A 198 -19.44 16.35 -27.50
CA PHE A 198 -19.44 17.70 -26.93
C PHE A 198 -20.11 17.73 -25.55
N ARG A 199 -21.26 17.07 -25.41
CA ARG A 199 -22.01 16.97 -24.16
C ARG A 199 -21.25 16.17 -23.10
N TRP A 200 -20.60 15.08 -23.50
CA TRP A 200 -19.76 14.30 -22.61
C TRP A 200 -18.61 15.14 -22.04
N TRP A 201 -17.84 15.83 -22.89
CA TRP A 201 -16.76 16.72 -22.45
C TRP A 201 -17.27 17.82 -21.53
N THR A 202 -18.39 18.47 -21.89
CA THR A 202 -19.03 19.49 -21.05
C THR A 202 -19.32 18.93 -19.67
N SER A 203 -19.87 17.72 -19.57
CA SER A 203 -20.17 17.09 -18.28
C SER A 203 -18.92 16.81 -17.44
N LEU A 204 -17.78 16.47 -18.06
CA LEU A 204 -16.54 16.17 -17.33
C LEU A 204 -15.91 17.41 -16.68
N VAL A 205 -16.00 18.55 -17.37
CA VAL A 205 -15.33 19.80 -16.94
C VAL A 205 -16.24 20.76 -16.17
N SER A 206 -17.55 20.50 -16.15
CA SER A 206 -18.51 21.25 -15.34
C SER A 206 -18.25 21.08 -13.83
N PRO A 207 -18.39 22.14 -13.02
CA PRO A 207 -18.37 22.03 -11.57
C PRO A 207 -19.43 21.05 -11.03
N GLY A 208 -19.09 20.36 -9.94
CA GLY A 208 -19.90 19.33 -9.31
C GLY A 208 -19.71 17.95 -9.96
N GLN A 209 -20.81 17.19 -10.04
CA GLN A 209 -20.84 15.90 -10.71
C GLN A 209 -21.59 16.02 -12.04
N GLY A 210 -20.84 16.00 -13.14
CA GLY A 210 -21.34 15.93 -14.52
C GLY A 210 -22.45 14.91 -14.76
N TRP A 211 -22.21 13.75 -14.16
CA TRP A 211 -22.88 12.48 -14.39
C TRP A 211 -22.97 11.73 -13.06
N ARG A 212 -23.93 10.81 -12.96
CA ARG A 212 -24.17 10.01 -11.75
C ARG A 212 -24.84 8.70 -12.08
N SER A 213 -24.71 7.70 -11.19
CA SER A 213 -25.57 6.51 -11.24
C SER A 213 -27.04 6.93 -11.15
N ALA A 214 -27.92 6.33 -11.97
CA ALA A 214 -29.36 6.59 -11.95
C ALA A 214 -29.99 6.32 -10.58
N SER A 215 -29.39 5.44 -9.77
CA SER A 215 -29.86 5.15 -8.41
C SER A 215 -29.66 6.29 -7.41
N GLY A 216 -28.76 7.24 -7.70
CA GLY A 216 -28.49 8.46 -6.93
C GLY A 216 -27.91 8.30 -5.52
N LYS A 217 -28.07 7.14 -4.87
CA LYS A 217 -27.70 6.92 -3.45
C LYS A 217 -26.25 6.52 -3.23
N GLN A 218 -25.65 5.84 -4.19
CA GLN A 218 -24.29 5.32 -4.13
C GLN A 218 -23.63 5.52 -5.49
N GLN A 219 -22.36 5.91 -5.48
CA GLN A 219 -21.55 6.13 -6.67
C GLN A 219 -20.41 5.09 -6.71
N PRO A 220 -19.89 4.75 -7.90
CA PRO A 220 -18.65 4.00 -8.04
C PRO A 220 -17.50 4.60 -7.21
N VAL A 221 -16.57 3.77 -6.76
CA VAL A 221 -15.40 4.20 -5.95
C VAL A 221 -14.47 5.20 -6.66
N TRP A 222 -14.51 5.29 -7.99
CA TRP A 222 -13.75 6.24 -8.80
C TRP A 222 -14.52 7.53 -9.14
N ALA A 223 -15.71 7.72 -8.56
CA ALA A 223 -16.50 8.90 -8.86
C ALA A 223 -15.83 10.17 -8.31
N ILE A 224 -15.80 11.21 -9.14
CA ILE A 224 -15.20 12.50 -8.80
C ILE A 224 -16.25 13.61 -8.79
N ALA A 225 -15.98 14.66 -8.03
CA ALA A 225 -16.68 15.93 -8.15
C ALA A 225 -15.66 17.05 -8.31
N TYR A 226 -15.79 17.82 -9.38
CA TYR A 226 -14.91 18.93 -9.68
C TYR A 226 -15.37 20.17 -8.93
N THR A 227 -14.45 20.86 -8.25
CA THR A 227 -14.76 22.05 -7.45
C THR A 227 -15.03 23.29 -8.29
N GLY A 228 -14.63 23.31 -9.57
CA GLY A 228 -14.81 24.48 -10.43
C GLY A 228 -13.80 25.60 -10.21
N THR A 229 -12.64 25.33 -9.61
CA THR A 229 -11.63 26.36 -9.30
C THR A 229 -11.07 27.08 -10.52
N ILE A 230 -11.02 26.40 -11.67
CA ILE A 230 -10.75 27.00 -12.97
C ILE A 230 -11.95 26.73 -13.88
N LYS A 231 -12.49 27.77 -14.50
CA LYS A 231 -13.60 27.62 -15.46
C LYS A 231 -13.02 27.09 -16.77
N VAL A 232 -13.47 25.94 -17.23
CA VAL A 232 -13.05 25.37 -18.51
C VAL A 232 -14.10 25.68 -19.57
N ARG A 233 -13.74 26.48 -20.56
CA ARG A 233 -14.59 26.81 -21.70
C ARG A 233 -14.24 25.91 -22.88
N LEU A 234 -15.20 25.10 -23.32
CA LEU A 234 -15.03 24.23 -24.48
C LEU A 234 -15.36 24.96 -25.77
N VAL A 235 -14.52 24.81 -26.79
CA VAL A 235 -14.74 25.30 -28.15
C VAL A 235 -14.77 24.09 -29.09
N ALA A 236 -15.77 24.01 -29.95
CA ALA A 236 -15.94 22.87 -30.86
C ALA A 236 -16.74 23.25 -32.11
N GLN A 237 -16.55 22.50 -33.18
CA GLN A 237 -17.45 22.50 -34.33
C GLN A 237 -18.36 21.27 -34.23
N VAL A 238 -19.60 21.48 -33.78
CA VAL A 238 -20.53 20.40 -33.46
C VAL A 238 -21.32 19.97 -34.70
N LEU A 239 -21.25 18.69 -35.03
CA LEU A 239 -22.10 18.08 -36.05
C LEU A 239 -23.50 17.84 -35.47
N SER A 240 -24.51 18.51 -36.03
CA SER A 240 -25.89 18.42 -35.56
C SER A 240 -26.43 16.98 -35.66
N SER A 241 -26.81 16.38 -34.55
CA SER A 241 -27.50 15.09 -34.50
C SER A 241 -28.55 15.08 -33.40
N THR A 242 -29.83 15.13 -33.77
CA THR A 242 -30.95 15.15 -32.83
C THR A 242 -31.23 13.76 -32.25
N SER A 243 -30.69 13.48 -31.06
CA SER A 243 -31.23 12.42 -30.21
C SER A 243 -32.20 13.03 -29.19
N PRO A 244 -33.46 12.56 -29.11
CA PRO A 244 -34.46 13.18 -28.24
C PRO A 244 -34.22 12.93 -26.73
N ASN A 245 -33.44 11.91 -26.36
CA ASN A 245 -33.06 11.58 -24.98
C ASN A 245 -31.58 11.17 -24.92
N PRO A 246 -30.66 12.09 -24.69
CA PRO A 246 -29.22 11.79 -24.73
C PRO A 246 -28.77 11.11 -23.43
N SER A 247 -28.38 9.84 -23.54
CA SER A 247 -27.69 9.11 -22.48
C SER A 247 -26.19 9.43 -22.47
N PRO A 248 -25.49 9.32 -21.32
CA PRO A 248 -24.03 9.31 -21.30
C PRO A 248 -23.44 8.19 -22.18
N PRO A 249 -22.28 8.40 -22.81
CA PRO A 249 -21.66 7.41 -23.67
C PRO A 249 -21.20 6.15 -22.91
N SER A 250 -21.19 5.00 -23.57
CA SER A 250 -20.56 3.79 -23.03
C SER A 250 -19.07 3.99 -22.74
N SER A 251 -18.49 3.14 -21.89
CA SER A 251 -17.05 3.18 -21.59
C SER A 251 -16.21 3.06 -22.88
N ARG A 252 -16.63 2.21 -23.83
CA ARG A 252 -15.97 2.02 -25.13
C ARG A 252 -16.11 3.23 -26.05
N GLN A 253 -17.21 3.97 -26.01
CA GLN A 253 -17.35 5.23 -26.74
C GLN A 253 -16.47 6.33 -26.12
N ALA A 254 -16.46 6.43 -24.79
CA ALA A 254 -15.63 7.38 -24.06
C ALA A 254 -14.13 7.17 -24.34
N VAL A 255 -13.66 5.92 -24.46
CA VAL A 255 -12.30 5.61 -24.92
C VAL A 255 -12.01 6.22 -26.29
N LYS A 256 -12.91 6.10 -27.27
CA LYS A 256 -12.71 6.69 -28.61
C LYS A 256 -12.61 8.21 -28.56
N PHE A 257 -13.48 8.86 -27.78
CA PHE A 257 -13.45 10.32 -27.59
C PHE A 257 -12.14 10.75 -26.93
N LEU A 258 -11.69 10.03 -25.89
CA LEU A 258 -10.44 10.32 -25.19
C LEU A 258 -9.21 10.09 -26.09
N SER A 259 -9.18 9.03 -26.89
CA SER A 259 -8.09 8.73 -27.84
C SER A 259 -7.96 9.79 -28.93
N ARG A 260 -9.10 10.28 -29.45
CA ARG A 260 -9.14 11.38 -30.41
C ARG A 260 -8.56 12.66 -29.80
N PHE A 261 -8.99 12.99 -28.59
CA PHE A 261 -8.48 14.16 -27.86
C PHE A 261 -6.98 14.05 -27.56
N ALA A 262 -6.52 12.90 -27.09
CA ALA A 262 -5.10 12.66 -26.80
C ALA A 262 -4.23 12.79 -28.06
N SER A 263 -4.70 12.28 -29.19
CA SER A 263 -4.01 12.38 -30.49
C SER A 263 -3.88 13.83 -30.96
N MET A 264 -4.93 14.64 -30.80
CA MET A 264 -4.97 16.04 -31.25
C MET A 264 -3.95 16.93 -30.53
N TYR A 265 -3.60 16.59 -29.29
CA TYR A 265 -2.66 17.34 -28.44
C TYR A 265 -1.33 16.62 -28.18
N ASN A 266 -1.09 15.47 -28.81
CA ASN A 266 0.08 14.60 -28.59
C ASN A 266 0.27 14.27 -27.10
N LEU A 267 -0.75 13.66 -26.49
CA LEU A 267 -0.81 13.35 -25.06
C LEU A 267 -0.62 11.84 -24.75
N ASP A 268 -0.28 11.01 -25.73
CA ASP A 268 -0.18 9.56 -25.55
C ASP A 268 0.76 9.16 -24.40
N SER A 269 1.87 9.90 -24.21
CA SER A 269 2.83 9.66 -23.11
C SER A 269 2.29 9.98 -21.73
N GLN A 270 1.25 10.81 -21.61
CA GLN A 270 0.61 11.19 -20.35
C GLN A 270 -0.52 10.25 -19.95
N VAL A 271 -0.98 9.39 -20.87
CA VAL A 271 -2.08 8.44 -20.64
C VAL A 271 -1.84 7.55 -19.42
N PRO A 272 -0.67 6.90 -19.26
CA PRO A 272 -0.44 6.02 -18.11
C PRO A 272 -0.47 6.77 -16.78
N LEU A 273 0.05 8.00 -16.71
CA LEU A 273 0.01 8.82 -15.50
C LEU A 273 -1.41 9.19 -15.13
N ALA A 274 -2.19 9.70 -16.09
CA ALA A 274 -3.56 10.10 -15.85
C ALA A 274 -4.45 8.93 -15.40
N LEU A 275 -4.25 7.73 -15.97
CA LEU A 275 -4.91 6.52 -15.51
C LEU A 275 -4.43 6.13 -14.10
N ALA A 276 -3.12 6.16 -13.83
CA ALA A 276 -2.60 5.85 -12.50
C ALA A 276 -3.17 6.77 -11.41
N MET A 277 -3.30 8.07 -11.69
CA MET A 277 -3.98 9.02 -10.81
C MET A 277 -5.46 8.64 -10.58
N ALA A 278 -6.18 8.23 -11.63
CA ALA A 278 -7.56 7.79 -11.48
C ALA A 278 -7.66 6.49 -10.65
N LEU A 279 -6.69 5.58 -10.78
CA LEU A 279 -6.61 4.34 -10.00
C LEU A 279 -6.34 4.59 -8.51
N THR A 280 -5.84 5.75 -8.10
CA THR A 280 -5.63 6.07 -6.67
C THR A 280 -6.83 6.77 -6.01
N LEU A 281 -7.87 7.11 -6.78
CA LEU A 281 -9.07 7.79 -6.29
C LEU A 281 -9.72 7.15 -5.06
N PRO A 282 -9.86 5.81 -4.96
CA PRO A 282 -10.47 5.19 -3.79
C PRO A 282 -9.69 5.44 -2.51
N LEU A 283 -8.34 5.50 -2.57
CA LEU A 283 -7.49 5.81 -1.43
C LEU A 283 -7.60 7.29 -1.01
N HIS A 284 -7.67 8.21 -1.98
CA HIS A 284 -7.91 9.63 -1.71
C HIS A 284 -9.29 9.86 -1.07
N ASN A 285 -10.31 9.12 -1.49
CA ASN A 285 -11.64 9.17 -0.89
C ASN A 285 -11.61 8.74 0.58
N ASP A 286 -10.98 7.59 0.85
CA ASP A 286 -10.91 6.98 2.18
C ASP A 286 -10.18 7.87 3.19
N THR A 287 -9.12 8.54 2.73
CA THR A 287 -8.37 9.53 3.51
C THR A 287 -9.05 10.90 3.58
N ALA A 288 -10.19 11.10 2.93
CA ALA A 288 -10.85 12.41 2.75
C ALA A 288 -9.90 13.49 2.18
N SER A 289 -9.03 13.09 1.26
CA SER A 289 -8.11 13.97 0.55
C SER A 289 -8.79 14.62 -0.66
N MET A 290 -8.51 15.91 -0.88
CA MET A 290 -8.82 16.58 -2.13
C MET A 290 -7.68 16.37 -3.14
N VAL A 291 -8.02 15.90 -4.33
CA VAL A 291 -7.07 15.74 -5.44
C VAL A 291 -6.80 17.11 -6.07
N LYS A 292 -5.52 17.47 -6.20
CA LYS A 292 -5.06 18.71 -6.84
C LYS A 292 -4.37 18.36 -8.17
N LEU A 293 -5.04 18.63 -9.28
CA LEU A 293 -4.56 18.31 -10.62
C LEU A 293 -3.63 19.41 -11.15
N PRO A 294 -2.61 19.08 -11.95
CA PRO A 294 -1.76 20.07 -12.60
C PRO A 294 -2.56 20.90 -13.60
N ARG A 295 -2.23 22.19 -13.73
CA ARG A 295 -2.88 23.12 -14.65
C ARG A 295 -2.66 22.67 -16.09
N PRO A 296 -3.73 22.45 -16.88
CA PRO A 296 -3.57 22.09 -18.28
C PRO A 296 -2.97 23.23 -19.10
N PHE A 297 -2.14 22.87 -20.07
CA PHE A 297 -1.66 23.73 -21.13
C PHE A 297 -1.66 22.93 -22.43
N LEU A 298 -2.35 23.40 -23.46
CA LEU A 298 -2.59 22.61 -24.66
C LEU A 298 -2.09 23.36 -25.89
N THR A 299 -1.22 22.71 -26.66
CA THR A 299 -0.74 23.20 -27.97
C THR A 299 -1.18 22.22 -29.04
N ARG A 300 -2.07 22.66 -29.93
CA ARG A 300 -2.58 21.83 -31.03
C ARG A 300 -1.44 21.41 -31.95
N GLN A 301 -1.45 20.16 -32.40
CA GLN A 301 -0.55 19.69 -33.45
C GLN A 301 -1.30 19.51 -34.77
N ASP A 302 -0.75 20.08 -35.83
CA ASP A 302 -1.18 19.83 -37.19
C ASP A 302 -0.56 18.50 -37.67
N SER A 303 -1.38 17.45 -37.71
CA SER A 303 -1.13 16.13 -38.31
C SER A 303 -0.14 15.17 -37.62
N ARG A 304 -0.67 14.03 -37.15
CA ARG A 304 0.01 12.72 -37.14
C ARG A 304 -1.00 11.59 -37.37
N VAL A 305 -0.52 10.51 -38.00
CA VAL A 305 -1.23 9.25 -38.22
C VAL A 305 -1.40 8.56 -36.87
N ALA A 306 -2.64 8.16 -36.55
CA ALA A 306 -2.98 7.46 -35.32
C ALA A 306 -2.24 6.12 -35.22
N SER A 307 -1.34 5.96 -34.25
CA SER A 307 -0.98 4.64 -33.74
C SER A 307 -2.18 4.07 -32.97
N LEU A 308 -2.20 2.74 -32.72
CA LEU A 308 -3.10 2.18 -31.70
C LEU A 308 -2.95 3.02 -30.43
N SER A 309 -4.03 3.66 -30.00
CA SER A 309 -3.93 4.63 -28.90
C SER A 309 -3.52 3.89 -27.63
N SER A 310 -2.55 4.42 -26.88
CA SER A 310 -2.15 3.86 -25.58
C SER A 310 -3.37 3.67 -24.66
N ILE A 311 -4.41 4.50 -24.84
CA ILE A 311 -5.70 4.40 -24.15
C ILE A 311 -6.42 3.08 -24.42
N GLU A 312 -6.47 2.59 -25.66
CA GLU A 312 -7.10 1.30 -25.98
C GLU A 312 -6.34 0.13 -25.33
N GLN A 313 -5.01 0.19 -25.33
CA GLN A 313 -4.18 -0.81 -24.66
C GLN A 313 -4.46 -0.85 -23.15
N GLU A 314 -4.53 0.31 -22.50
CA GLU A 314 -4.84 0.37 -21.07
C GLU A 314 -6.29 -0.03 -20.76
N TYR A 315 -7.23 0.34 -21.63
CA TYR A 315 -8.63 -0.06 -21.50
C TYR A 315 -8.82 -1.59 -21.55
N ASN A 316 -8.08 -2.29 -22.41
CA ASN A 316 -8.12 -3.75 -22.47
C ASN A 316 -7.67 -4.43 -21.17
N ASN A 317 -6.86 -3.75 -20.35
CA ASN A 317 -6.39 -4.24 -19.05
C ASN A 317 -7.19 -3.67 -17.86
N LEU A 318 -8.19 -2.83 -18.12
CA LEU A 318 -8.89 -2.05 -17.10
C LEU A 318 -9.49 -2.91 -15.98
N SER A 319 -10.12 -4.05 -16.33
CA SER A 319 -10.69 -4.98 -15.35
C SER A 319 -9.66 -5.50 -14.34
N ARG A 320 -8.37 -5.60 -14.70
CA ARG A 320 -7.30 -6.01 -13.77
C ARG A 320 -6.93 -4.87 -12.83
N TYR A 321 -6.74 -3.67 -13.37
CA TYR A 321 -6.45 -2.48 -12.57
C TYR A 321 -7.57 -2.19 -11.56
N MET A 322 -8.84 -2.37 -11.98
CA MET A 322 -10.02 -2.17 -11.13
C MET A 322 -10.02 -3.08 -9.90
N THR A 323 -9.52 -4.32 -10.00
CA THR A 323 -9.44 -5.21 -8.84
C THR A 323 -8.55 -4.64 -7.75
N LEU A 324 -7.33 -4.22 -8.10
CA LEU A 324 -6.40 -3.60 -7.13
C LEU A 324 -6.95 -2.28 -6.61
N SER A 325 -7.39 -1.42 -7.52
CA SER A 325 -7.76 -0.04 -7.22
C SER A 325 -9.03 0.09 -6.40
N SER A 326 -10.01 -0.82 -6.59
CA SER A 326 -11.32 -0.72 -5.93
C SER A 326 -11.29 -0.89 -4.41
N ASN A 327 -10.18 -1.34 -3.84
CA ASN A 327 -9.99 -1.49 -2.40
C ASN A 327 -8.84 -0.60 -1.91
N PRO A 328 -9.11 0.47 -1.13
CA PRO A 328 -8.07 1.36 -0.64
C PRO A 328 -7.05 0.66 0.27
N VAL A 329 -7.42 -0.44 0.94
CA VAL A 329 -6.49 -1.22 1.76
C VAL A 329 -5.45 -1.94 0.89
N PHE A 330 -5.82 -2.43 -0.29
CA PHE A 330 -4.88 -3.05 -1.23
C PHE A 330 -3.88 -2.01 -1.78
N LEU A 331 -4.37 -0.81 -2.11
CA LEU A 331 -3.50 0.30 -2.51
C LEU A 331 -2.56 0.71 -1.37
N SER A 332 -3.08 0.86 -0.15
CA SER A 332 -2.29 1.19 1.05
C SER A 332 -1.18 0.17 1.28
N SER A 333 -1.53 -1.12 1.36
CA SER A 333 -0.62 -2.26 1.47
C SER A 333 0.51 -2.23 0.44
N THR A 334 0.19 -1.95 -0.83
CA THR A 334 1.16 -1.89 -1.93
C THR A 334 2.12 -0.70 -1.80
N LEU A 335 1.58 0.47 -1.46
CA LEU A 335 2.35 1.73 -1.45
C LEU A 335 3.36 1.72 -0.29
N TRP A 336 2.90 1.53 0.94
CA TRP A 336 3.74 1.67 2.13
C TRP A 336 4.90 0.67 2.21
N ALA A 337 4.80 -0.47 1.52
CA ALA A 337 5.88 -1.45 1.37
C ALA A 337 7.16 -0.92 0.67
N VAL A 338 7.11 0.28 0.07
CA VAL A 338 8.30 0.96 -0.50
C VAL A 338 9.40 1.21 0.54
N PHE A 339 9.00 1.44 1.80
CA PHE A 339 9.91 1.75 2.91
C PHE A 339 10.45 0.50 3.60
N TRP A 340 9.80 -0.65 3.41
CA TRP A 340 10.27 -1.92 3.96
C TRP A 340 11.52 -2.44 3.25
N GLU A 341 12.44 -3.08 3.98
CA GLU A 341 13.69 -3.63 3.44
C GLU A 341 14.01 -5.01 4.05
N PRO A 342 14.43 -6.00 3.25
CA PRO A 342 14.87 -7.29 3.78
C PRO A 342 16.12 -7.19 4.63
N GLY A 343 16.13 -7.99 5.69
CA GLY A 343 17.26 -8.09 6.61
C GLY A 343 17.34 -6.94 7.61
N VAL A 344 16.33 -6.08 7.68
CA VAL A 344 16.14 -5.12 8.78
C VAL A 344 15.14 -5.74 9.75
N GLU A 345 15.56 -5.98 10.99
CA GLU A 345 14.70 -6.53 12.04
C GLU A 345 13.80 -5.46 12.67
N CYS A 346 12.72 -5.86 13.35
CA CYS A 346 11.73 -4.95 13.91
C CYS A 346 12.29 -3.95 14.93
N ASN A 347 13.34 -4.30 15.67
CA ASN A 347 14.02 -3.40 16.61
C ASN A 347 14.97 -2.39 15.91
N LEU A 348 15.23 -2.55 14.61
CA LEU A 348 16.12 -1.71 13.80
C LEU A 348 15.35 -0.79 12.81
N VAL A 349 14.04 -0.65 12.97
CA VAL A 349 13.22 0.14 12.04
C VAL A 349 13.51 1.63 12.10
N SER A 350 13.65 2.22 13.29
CA SER A 350 13.98 3.65 13.44
C SER A 350 15.31 4.01 12.75
N PRO A 351 16.44 3.30 13.01
CA PRO A 351 17.68 3.57 12.29
C PRO A 351 17.61 3.32 10.79
N TRP A 352 16.71 2.46 10.33
CA TRP A 352 16.43 2.33 8.90
C TRP A 352 15.64 3.53 8.35
N CYS A 353 14.64 4.03 9.07
CA CYS A 353 13.73 5.08 8.64
C CYS A 353 14.31 6.50 8.70
N ASP A 354 15.17 6.82 9.67
CA ASP A 354 15.68 8.18 9.87
C ASP A 354 16.38 8.77 8.62
N PRO A 355 17.30 8.06 7.93
CA PRO A 355 17.88 8.56 6.69
C PRO A 355 16.87 8.74 5.54
N ILE A 356 15.76 8.00 5.58
CA ILE A 356 14.68 8.17 4.60
C ILE A 356 14.01 9.51 4.84
N ILE A 357 13.72 9.85 6.10
CA ILE A 357 13.12 11.12 6.51
C ILE A 357 13.99 12.29 6.02
N ASP A 358 15.31 12.22 6.20
CA ASP A 358 16.25 13.25 5.74
C ASP A 358 16.13 13.54 4.23
N VAL A 359 15.85 12.51 3.43
CA VAL A 359 15.69 12.62 1.98
C VAL A 359 14.28 13.08 1.59
N VAL A 360 13.23 12.52 2.19
CA VAL A 360 11.85 12.73 1.73
C VAL A 360 11.20 13.97 2.33
N LYS A 361 11.53 14.34 3.58
CA LYS A 361 10.89 15.45 4.29
C LYS A 361 11.06 16.79 3.54
N PRO A 362 12.27 17.17 3.05
CA PRO A 362 12.42 18.41 2.28
C PRO A 362 11.56 18.44 1.01
N LEU A 363 11.38 17.29 0.34
CA LEU A 363 10.58 17.19 -0.88
C LEU A 363 9.08 17.32 -0.60
N VAL A 364 8.60 16.72 0.50
CA VAL A 364 7.20 16.81 0.92
C VAL A 364 6.86 18.26 1.33
N ASP A 365 7.71 18.86 2.18
CA ASP A 365 7.53 20.22 2.68
C ASP A 365 7.66 21.27 1.57
N GLY A 366 8.62 21.08 0.65
CA GLY A 366 8.85 21.95 -0.50
C GLY A 366 7.87 21.75 -1.66
N GLY A 367 7.06 20.69 -1.64
CA GLY A 367 6.12 20.37 -2.73
C GLY A 367 6.78 19.83 -4.00
N GLU A 368 8.00 19.29 -3.90
CA GLU A 368 8.75 18.69 -5.01
C GLU A 368 8.26 17.26 -5.31
N LEU A 369 6.95 17.13 -5.59
CA LEU A 369 6.28 15.82 -5.67
C LEU A 369 6.71 14.99 -6.88
N GLU A 370 7.12 15.62 -7.99
CA GLU A 370 7.67 14.92 -9.15
C GLU A 370 8.98 14.20 -8.78
N MET A 371 9.87 14.88 -8.04
CA MET A 371 11.12 14.30 -7.52
C MET A 371 10.85 13.16 -6.55
N LEU A 372 9.90 13.36 -5.62
CA LEU A 372 9.46 12.31 -4.70
C LEU A 372 8.94 11.09 -5.47
N GLY A 373 8.13 11.30 -6.51
CA GLY A 373 7.64 10.26 -7.41
C GLY A 373 8.78 9.47 -8.07
N HIS A 374 9.80 10.16 -8.57
CA HIS A 374 11.01 9.52 -9.14
C HIS A 374 11.74 8.64 -8.12
N ILE A 375 11.96 9.12 -6.90
CA ILE A 375 12.66 8.37 -5.85
C ILE A 375 11.89 7.08 -5.50
N LEU A 376 10.58 7.19 -5.27
CA LEU A 376 9.75 6.06 -4.90
C LEU A 376 9.59 5.06 -6.05
N ALA A 377 9.51 5.55 -7.29
CA ALA A 377 9.50 4.71 -8.49
C ALA A 377 10.82 3.95 -8.68
N LEU A 378 11.97 4.59 -8.46
CA LEU A 378 13.28 3.93 -8.50
C LEU A 378 13.42 2.87 -7.41
N ARG A 379 12.82 3.11 -6.24
CA ARG A 379 12.85 2.19 -5.11
C ARG A 379 11.98 0.95 -5.34
N ARG A 380 10.82 1.10 -6.00
CA ARG A 380 9.90 0.01 -6.33
C ARG A 380 9.34 0.16 -7.76
N PRO A 381 10.06 -0.34 -8.79
CA PRO A 381 9.68 -0.17 -10.18
C PRO A 381 8.32 -0.77 -10.56
N ASN A 382 7.96 -1.93 -9.98
CA ASN A 382 6.71 -2.62 -10.33
C ASN A 382 5.45 -1.84 -9.91
N VAL A 383 5.55 -1.05 -8.84
CA VAL A 383 4.44 -0.23 -8.31
C VAL A 383 4.64 1.27 -8.56
N ALA A 384 5.67 1.63 -9.31
CA ALA A 384 6.00 3.00 -9.69
C ALA A 384 4.81 3.79 -10.25
N PRO A 385 3.93 3.23 -11.11
CA PRO A 385 2.79 3.99 -11.62
C PRO A 385 1.88 4.53 -10.50
N LEU A 386 1.63 3.75 -9.44
CA LEU A 386 0.80 4.19 -8.32
C LEU A 386 1.45 5.34 -7.55
N TRP A 387 2.77 5.29 -7.34
CA TRP A 387 3.50 6.38 -6.68
C TRP A 387 3.48 7.68 -7.48
N TYR A 388 3.69 7.61 -8.80
CA TYR A 388 3.50 8.78 -9.66
C TYR A 388 2.06 9.28 -9.64
N GLY A 389 1.07 8.38 -9.65
CA GLY A 389 -0.35 8.74 -9.53
C GLY A 389 -0.67 9.50 -8.24
N ILE A 390 -0.20 9.00 -7.09
CA ILE A 390 -0.36 9.68 -5.79
C ILE A 390 0.32 11.05 -5.79
N ALA A 391 1.55 11.14 -6.32
CA ALA A 391 2.32 12.38 -6.35
C ALA A 391 1.69 13.43 -7.28
N ALA A 392 1.19 13.02 -8.45
CA ALA A 392 0.53 13.90 -9.42
C ALA A 392 -0.86 14.38 -8.98
N CYS A 393 -1.47 13.71 -7.99
CA CYS A 393 -2.68 14.17 -7.31
C CYS A 393 -2.42 15.27 -6.26
N GLY A 394 -1.16 15.70 -6.07
CA GLY A 394 -0.77 16.79 -5.18
C GLY A 394 -0.50 16.34 -3.73
N GLN A 395 -0.36 17.32 -2.82
CA GLN A 395 -0.19 17.12 -1.38
C GLN A 395 -1.49 16.60 -0.73
N THR A 396 -1.80 15.35 -1.00
CA THR A 396 -2.88 14.60 -0.38
C THR A 396 -2.48 14.11 1.01
N ARG A 397 -3.43 13.67 1.84
CA ARG A 397 -3.10 13.13 3.17
C ARG A 397 -2.17 11.91 3.10
N THR A 398 -2.21 11.14 2.01
CA THR A 398 -1.28 10.03 1.78
C THR A 398 0.17 10.53 1.66
N ILE A 399 0.43 11.61 0.90
CA ILE A 399 1.75 12.23 0.79
C ILE A 399 2.19 12.81 2.13
N LEU A 400 1.30 13.55 2.80
CA LEU A 400 1.60 14.19 4.09
C LEU A 400 1.83 13.17 5.22
N ALA A 401 1.32 11.94 5.08
CA ALA A 401 1.53 10.87 6.03
C ALA A 401 2.89 10.16 5.87
N ILE A 402 3.68 10.43 4.82
CA ILE A 402 4.96 9.73 4.60
C ILE A 402 5.93 9.95 5.77
N VAL A 403 6.14 11.19 6.20
CA VAL A 403 7.07 11.50 7.29
C VAL A 403 6.54 10.98 8.64
N PRO A 404 5.26 11.22 9.04
CA PRO A 404 4.70 10.61 10.24
C PRO A 404 4.78 9.08 10.26
N PHE A 405 4.58 8.42 9.11
CA PHE A 405 4.74 6.98 8.98
C PHE A 405 6.18 6.54 9.23
N LEU A 406 7.16 7.22 8.66
CA LEU A 406 8.56 6.86 8.88
C LEU A 406 8.99 7.05 10.35
N GLN A 407 8.40 8.03 11.05
CA GLN A 407 8.69 8.30 12.45
C GLN A 407 8.04 7.30 13.42
N SER A 408 6.83 6.81 13.09
CA SER A 408 5.98 6.10 14.06
C SER A 408 5.26 4.87 13.53
N LEU A 409 5.46 4.52 12.26
CA LEU A 409 4.70 3.51 11.48
C LEU A 409 3.18 3.71 11.46
N TYR A 410 2.69 4.88 11.87
CA TYR A 410 1.27 5.22 11.78
C TYR A 410 0.86 5.59 10.35
N THR A 411 -0.24 5.01 9.86
CA THR A 411 -0.84 5.36 8.57
C THR A 411 -2.31 5.79 8.74
N PRO A 412 -2.81 6.76 7.96
CA PRO A 412 -4.22 7.19 8.01
C PRO A 412 -5.22 6.10 7.60
N VAL A 413 -4.81 5.23 6.68
CA VAL A 413 -5.52 4.00 6.30
C VAL A 413 -4.68 2.84 6.79
N PRO A 414 -5.23 1.85 7.51
CA PRO A 414 -4.46 0.71 8.00
C PRO A 414 -3.57 0.14 6.90
N SER A 415 -2.26 0.25 7.10
CA SER A 415 -1.25 -0.34 6.24
C SER A 415 -0.86 -1.67 6.83
N ARG A 416 -1.16 -2.76 6.12
CA ARG A 416 -0.73 -4.10 6.50
C ARG A 416 -0.26 -4.86 5.27
N PRO A 417 0.74 -5.75 5.40
CA PRO A 417 1.09 -6.68 4.35
C PRO A 417 -0.12 -7.53 3.96
N ILE A 418 -0.31 -7.72 2.66
CA ILE A 418 -1.35 -8.57 2.09
C ILE A 418 -0.64 -9.49 1.09
N PRO A 419 -0.39 -10.77 1.44
CA PRO A 419 0.40 -11.69 0.61
C PRO A 419 -0.08 -11.78 -0.84
N GLU A 420 -1.39 -11.80 -1.07
CA GLU A 420 -1.94 -11.86 -2.41
C GLU A 420 -1.64 -10.59 -3.23
N VAL A 421 -1.62 -9.42 -2.59
CA VAL A 421 -1.28 -8.15 -3.26
C VAL A 421 0.22 -8.09 -3.57
N ALA A 422 1.06 -8.60 -2.68
CA ALA A 422 2.49 -8.76 -2.93
C ALA A 422 2.74 -9.64 -4.17
N ALA A 423 2.01 -10.76 -4.28
CA ALA A 423 2.05 -11.63 -5.44
C ALA A 423 1.50 -10.97 -6.71
N TRP A 424 0.39 -10.22 -6.63
CA TRP A 424 -0.21 -9.53 -7.77
C TRP A 424 0.71 -8.48 -8.39
N THR A 425 1.40 -7.74 -7.54
CA THR A 425 2.27 -6.62 -7.93
C THR A 425 3.72 -7.02 -8.11
N GLY A 426 4.07 -8.28 -7.85
CA GLY A 426 5.45 -8.76 -7.86
C GLY A 426 6.36 -7.96 -6.92
N SER A 427 5.81 -7.39 -5.85
CA SER A 427 6.50 -6.51 -4.91
C SER A 427 6.33 -7.04 -3.49
N PRO A 428 7.36 -7.68 -2.92
CA PRO A 428 7.32 -8.16 -1.53
C PRO A 428 7.02 -7.02 -0.55
N GLN A 429 6.19 -7.30 0.45
CA GLN A 429 5.70 -6.31 1.42
C GLN A 429 6.15 -6.60 2.85
N SER A 430 6.60 -7.82 3.14
CA SER A 430 6.98 -8.27 4.47
C SER A 430 7.98 -9.42 4.44
N PHE A 431 8.51 -9.75 5.62
CA PHE A 431 9.31 -10.95 5.79
C PHE A 431 8.55 -12.25 5.47
N MET A 432 7.21 -12.26 5.48
CA MET A 432 6.42 -13.44 5.11
C MET A 432 6.50 -13.75 3.61
N ASP A 433 6.73 -12.73 2.78
CA ASP A 433 6.77 -12.85 1.32
C ASP A 433 8.14 -13.35 0.80
N LEU A 434 9.20 -13.14 1.58
CA LEU A 434 10.56 -13.54 1.22
C LEU A 434 11.04 -14.72 2.04
N ARG A 435 11.66 -15.67 1.35
CA ARG A 435 12.18 -16.89 1.95
C ARG A 435 13.61 -17.15 1.48
N GLU A 436 14.43 -17.58 2.41
CA GLU A 436 15.77 -18.05 2.11
C GLU A 436 15.73 -19.50 1.60
N SER A 437 16.89 -20.02 1.22
CA SER A 437 17.04 -21.41 0.76
C SER A 437 17.75 -22.24 1.81
N GLY A 438 17.56 -23.57 1.77
CA GLY A 438 18.14 -24.50 2.74
C GLY A 438 17.27 -24.72 3.97
N ALA A 439 17.77 -25.51 4.91
CA ALA A 439 17.04 -25.94 6.11
C ALA A 439 16.72 -24.80 7.07
N TYR A 440 15.61 -24.94 7.80
CA TYR A 440 15.25 -24.03 8.90
C TYR A 440 16.22 -24.14 10.07
N LEU A 441 16.59 -25.37 10.44
CA LEU A 441 17.53 -25.64 11.51
C LEU A 441 18.94 -25.18 11.14
N GLN A 442 19.51 -24.33 12.00
CA GLN A 442 20.84 -23.78 11.86
C GLN A 442 21.83 -24.47 12.81
N ALA A 443 23.11 -24.12 12.70
CA ALA A 443 24.13 -24.62 13.61
C ALA A 443 23.77 -24.26 15.07
N GLY A 444 23.96 -25.21 16.00
CA GLY A 444 23.65 -25.01 17.41
C GLY A 444 22.20 -25.36 17.82
N ASP A 445 21.47 -26.09 16.98
CA ASP A 445 20.09 -26.55 17.24
C ASP A 445 19.09 -25.40 17.42
N GLN A 446 19.28 -24.34 16.63
CA GLN A 446 18.50 -23.11 16.68
C GLN A 446 17.79 -22.84 15.36
N VAL A 447 16.64 -22.17 15.44
CA VAL A 447 15.83 -21.71 14.31
C VAL A 447 15.57 -20.22 14.49
N ALA A 448 15.69 -19.44 13.41
CA ALA A 448 15.39 -18.01 13.46
C ALA A 448 13.92 -17.77 13.81
N ARG A 449 13.61 -16.81 14.69
CA ARG A 449 12.20 -16.50 15.05
C ARG A 449 11.35 -16.20 13.82
N ALA A 450 11.91 -15.49 12.84
CA ALA A 450 11.22 -15.16 11.61
C ALA A 450 10.78 -16.41 10.82
N ASP A 451 11.57 -17.49 10.89
CA ASP A 451 11.25 -18.77 10.27
C ASP A 451 10.21 -19.56 11.08
N VAL A 452 10.33 -19.56 12.40
CA VAL A 452 9.32 -20.16 13.29
C VAL A 452 7.95 -19.52 13.06
N TRP A 453 7.90 -18.20 12.93
CA TRP A 453 6.66 -17.45 12.70
C TRP A 453 6.05 -17.73 11.33
N ARG A 454 6.87 -17.92 10.29
CA ARG A 454 6.39 -18.43 9.00
C ARG A 454 5.76 -19.81 9.16
N LEU A 455 6.43 -20.73 9.87
CA LEU A 455 5.92 -22.08 10.10
C LEU A 455 4.62 -22.09 10.93
N ARG A 456 4.48 -21.22 11.94
CA ARG A 456 3.23 -21.06 12.71
C ARG A 456 2.07 -20.65 11.81
N HIS A 457 2.29 -19.70 10.90
CA HIS A 457 1.27 -19.33 9.92
C HIS A 457 0.95 -20.46 8.93
N GLU A 458 1.93 -21.27 8.55
CA GLU A 458 1.71 -22.41 7.63
C GLU A 458 1.01 -23.60 8.28
N CYS A 459 1.22 -23.80 9.58
CA CYS A 459 0.66 -24.91 10.35
C CYS A 459 -0.56 -24.49 11.18
N TRP A 460 -1.18 -23.34 10.88
CA TRP A 460 -2.24 -22.74 11.69
C TRP A 460 -3.47 -23.66 11.86
N ASP A 461 -3.72 -24.55 10.90
CA ASP A 461 -4.87 -25.46 10.85
C ASP A 461 -4.57 -26.87 11.38
N VAL A 462 -3.33 -27.14 11.81
CA VAL A 462 -2.91 -28.46 12.33
C VAL A 462 -3.48 -28.70 13.73
N GLU A 463 -3.49 -27.66 14.58
CA GLU A 463 -3.97 -27.72 15.97
C GLU A 463 -4.94 -26.56 16.27
N PRO A 464 -5.95 -26.74 17.14
CA PRO A 464 -6.90 -25.68 17.51
C PRO A 464 -6.25 -24.39 18.02
N GLU A 465 -5.13 -24.52 18.73
CA GLU A 465 -4.32 -23.43 19.28
C GLU A 465 -3.66 -22.56 18.20
N GLY A 466 -3.55 -23.07 16.96
CA GLY A 466 -2.98 -22.37 15.82
C GLY A 466 -3.88 -21.29 15.20
N ALA A 467 -5.16 -21.22 15.61
CA ALA A 467 -6.14 -20.29 15.03
C ALA A 467 -5.71 -18.79 14.98
N PRO A 468 -4.98 -18.23 15.98
CA PRO A 468 -4.46 -16.86 15.91
C PRO A 468 -3.50 -16.63 14.73
N PHE A 469 -2.76 -17.65 14.32
CA PHE A 469 -1.77 -17.58 13.24
C PHE A 469 -2.37 -17.75 11.84
N ARG A 470 -3.69 -17.94 11.73
CA ARG A 470 -4.38 -18.00 10.44
C ARG A 470 -4.15 -16.76 9.60
N ASN A 471 -4.04 -15.60 10.23
CA ASN A 471 -3.72 -14.35 9.56
C ASN A 471 -2.24 -14.01 9.77
N PRO A 472 -1.53 -13.57 8.72
CA PRO A 472 -0.14 -13.15 8.85
C PRO A 472 -0.01 -11.91 9.76
N PRO A 473 1.18 -11.65 10.32
CA PRO A 473 1.41 -10.49 11.16
C PRO A 473 1.13 -9.19 10.40
N MET A 474 0.57 -8.22 11.13
CA MET A 474 0.31 -6.87 10.61
C MET A 474 1.61 -6.08 10.39
N CYS A 475 2.65 -6.40 11.15
CA CYS A 475 3.98 -5.81 11.04
C CYS A 475 4.78 -6.48 9.90
N PRO A 476 5.35 -5.69 8.95
CA PRO A 476 6.12 -6.25 7.85
C PRO A 476 7.54 -6.68 8.24
N TRP A 477 8.04 -6.19 9.37
CA TRP A 477 9.42 -6.38 9.82
C TRP A 477 9.56 -7.72 10.55
N PRO A 478 10.61 -8.52 10.26
CA PRO A 478 10.86 -9.77 10.94
C PRO A 478 11.25 -9.54 12.41
N PRO A 479 10.99 -10.51 13.29
CA PRO A 479 11.59 -10.52 14.62
C PRO A 479 13.10 -10.69 14.55
N PHE A 480 13.73 -10.25 15.63
CA PHE A 480 15.13 -10.54 15.90
C PHE A 480 15.31 -11.86 16.67
N GLY A 481 16.47 -12.47 16.48
CA GLY A 481 16.96 -13.60 17.27
C GLY A 481 16.41 -14.97 16.90
N PHE A 482 16.64 -15.94 17.81
CA PHE A 482 16.52 -17.36 17.56
C PHE A 482 15.79 -18.08 18.70
N MET A 483 15.24 -19.25 18.38
CA MET A 483 14.62 -20.19 19.33
C MET A 483 15.34 -21.53 19.23
N LYS A 484 15.44 -22.27 20.34
CA LYS A 484 15.99 -23.62 20.31
C LYS A 484 14.94 -24.60 19.79
N ALA A 485 15.37 -25.64 19.09
CA ALA A 485 14.46 -26.61 18.48
C ALA A 485 13.62 -27.40 19.51
N ASP A 486 14.09 -27.53 20.75
CA ASP A 486 13.38 -28.20 21.84
C ASP A 486 12.24 -27.37 22.46
N GLU A 487 12.31 -26.05 22.34
CA GLU A 487 11.30 -25.08 22.82
C GLU A 487 10.14 -24.85 21.85
N LEU A 488 10.26 -25.35 20.61
CA LEU A 488 9.24 -25.18 19.57
C LEU A 488 8.02 -26.09 19.78
N GLU A 489 6.87 -25.66 19.29
CA GLU A 489 5.64 -26.47 19.32
C GLU A 489 5.78 -27.68 18.41
N LEU A 490 5.08 -28.78 18.73
CA LEU A 490 5.16 -30.03 17.98
C LEU A 490 4.89 -29.84 16.46
N PRO A 491 3.87 -29.08 16.01
CA PRO A 491 3.67 -28.83 14.59
C PRO A 491 4.87 -28.19 13.92
N VAL A 492 5.51 -27.20 14.55
CA VAL A 492 6.67 -26.49 14.00
C VAL A 492 7.91 -27.41 14.00
N ARG A 493 8.12 -28.19 15.07
CA ARG A 493 9.26 -29.11 15.23
C ARG A 493 9.35 -30.15 14.13
N LEU A 494 8.22 -30.61 13.60
CA LEU A 494 8.20 -31.57 12.49
C LEU A 494 8.83 -31.01 11.21
N HIS A 495 8.89 -29.68 11.09
CA HIS A 495 9.34 -28.99 9.88
C HIS A 495 10.74 -28.38 9.97
N VAL A 496 11.40 -28.36 11.13
CA VAL A 496 12.72 -27.70 11.28
C VAL A 496 13.81 -28.32 10.40
N ASN A 497 13.69 -29.62 10.08
CA ASN A 497 14.60 -30.34 9.19
C ASN A 497 14.19 -30.28 7.71
N CYS A 498 13.04 -29.69 7.40
CA CYS A 498 12.66 -29.43 6.01
C CYS A 498 13.55 -28.31 5.45
N ASP A 499 13.80 -28.35 4.14
CA ASP A 499 14.18 -27.13 3.45
C ASP A 499 13.06 -26.09 3.62
N ARG A 500 13.40 -24.80 3.65
CA ARG A 500 12.41 -23.72 3.78
C ARG A 500 11.30 -23.89 2.75
N HIS A 501 10.07 -24.05 3.22
CA HIS A 501 8.92 -24.29 2.35
C HIS A 501 8.73 -23.12 1.40
N GLN A 502 8.50 -23.40 0.12
CA GLN A 502 8.27 -22.35 -0.88
C GLN A 502 6.81 -22.38 -1.31
N TRP A 503 6.06 -21.37 -0.88
CA TRP A 503 4.67 -21.17 -1.29
C TRP A 503 4.60 -20.27 -2.52
N VAL A 504 3.88 -20.74 -3.54
CA VAL A 504 3.71 -20.06 -4.81
C VAL A 504 2.27 -19.67 -4.97
N TYR A 505 2.05 -18.42 -5.35
CA TYR A 505 0.72 -17.92 -5.64
C TYR A 505 0.13 -18.66 -6.83
N LEU A 506 -0.94 -19.41 -6.60
CA LEU A 506 -1.61 -20.20 -7.63
C LEU A 506 -2.70 -19.40 -8.32
N GLY A 507 -3.47 -18.61 -7.57
CA GLY A 507 -4.52 -17.80 -8.15
C GLY A 507 -5.50 -17.17 -7.18
N TRP A 508 -6.46 -16.43 -7.75
CA TRP A 508 -7.58 -15.81 -7.06
C TRP A 508 -8.89 -16.48 -7.45
N THR A 509 -9.75 -16.68 -6.45
CA THR A 509 -11.10 -17.21 -6.62
C THR A 509 -12.12 -16.16 -6.21
N TRP A 510 -12.95 -15.70 -7.16
CA TRP A 510 -14.07 -14.82 -6.87
C TRP A 510 -15.26 -15.58 -6.25
N LEU A 511 -15.82 -15.01 -5.18
CA LEU A 511 -16.97 -15.56 -4.44
C LEU A 511 -18.17 -14.62 -4.62
N LEU A 512 -19.15 -15.02 -5.42
CA LEU A 512 -20.39 -14.25 -5.59
C LEU A 512 -21.39 -14.57 -4.47
N GLY A 513 -22.32 -13.64 -4.23
CA GLY A 513 -23.31 -13.72 -3.13
C GLY A 513 -24.24 -14.93 -3.16
N ASN A 514 -24.28 -15.68 -4.25
CA ASN A 514 -25.03 -16.94 -4.41
C ASN A 514 -24.18 -18.21 -4.11
N GLY A 515 -22.92 -18.07 -3.68
CA GLY A 515 -22.01 -19.20 -3.44
C GLY A 515 -21.37 -19.79 -4.70
N ALA A 516 -21.67 -19.24 -5.90
CA ALA A 516 -21.05 -19.70 -7.13
C ALA A 516 -19.62 -19.18 -7.27
N VAL A 517 -18.68 -20.09 -7.57
CA VAL A 517 -17.27 -19.81 -7.86
C VAL A 517 -17.15 -19.50 -9.34
N MET A 518 -16.83 -18.26 -9.69
CA MET A 518 -16.90 -17.85 -11.10
C MET A 518 -15.58 -18.04 -11.88
N VAL A 519 -14.41 -17.82 -11.29
CA VAL A 519 -13.14 -17.86 -12.03
C VAL A 519 -11.97 -18.15 -11.08
N LYS A 520 -11.16 -19.17 -11.40
CA LYS A 520 -9.79 -19.33 -10.87
C LYS A 520 -8.82 -18.69 -11.87
N THR A 521 -8.24 -17.55 -11.54
CA THR A 521 -7.18 -16.97 -12.39
C THR A 521 -5.87 -17.67 -12.04
N LEU A 522 -5.41 -18.59 -12.90
CA LEU A 522 -4.11 -19.26 -12.75
C LEU A 522 -3.01 -18.43 -13.42
N LEU A 523 -1.88 -18.25 -12.74
CA LEU A 523 -0.72 -17.55 -13.30
C LEU A 523 0.36 -18.53 -13.78
N PRO A 524 1.12 -18.16 -14.83
CA PRO A 524 2.35 -18.87 -15.18
C PRO A 524 3.36 -18.76 -14.02
N GLN A 525 3.88 -19.89 -13.55
CA GLN A 525 4.94 -19.93 -12.56
C GLN A 525 6.19 -19.22 -13.10
N LYS A 526 6.50 -18.04 -12.57
CA LYS A 526 7.86 -17.51 -12.56
C LYS A 526 8.19 -17.04 -11.13
N SER A 527 9.31 -17.51 -10.62
CA SER A 527 9.83 -17.18 -9.29
C SER A 527 10.25 -15.72 -9.25
N SER A 528 9.38 -14.87 -8.69
CA SER A 528 9.63 -13.44 -8.47
C SER A 528 10.77 -13.16 -7.49
N SER A 529 11.24 -14.18 -6.76
CA SER A 529 12.34 -14.06 -5.79
C SER A 529 13.69 -13.70 -6.42
N SER A 530 13.89 -14.01 -7.70
CA SER A 530 15.17 -13.79 -8.40
C SER A 530 15.41 -12.33 -8.82
N LEU A 531 14.36 -11.59 -9.17
CA LEU A 531 14.47 -10.19 -9.61
C LEU A 531 14.77 -9.25 -8.44
N PHE A 532 14.12 -9.48 -7.30
CA PHE A 532 14.28 -8.64 -6.12
C PHE A 532 15.67 -8.74 -5.47
N LYS A 533 16.27 -9.95 -5.46
CA LYS A 533 17.64 -10.15 -4.96
C LYS A 533 18.72 -9.57 -5.89
N ALA A 534 18.47 -9.51 -7.20
CA ALA A 534 19.39 -8.96 -8.17
C ALA A 534 19.46 -7.42 -8.12
N GLU A 535 18.35 -6.74 -7.81
CA GLU A 535 18.30 -5.28 -7.65
C GLU A 535 18.99 -4.77 -6.36
N LEU A 536 19.20 -5.65 -5.37
CA LEU A 536 19.81 -5.35 -4.07
C LEU A 536 21.34 -5.52 -4.04
N GLN A 537 21.94 -6.10 -5.08
CA GLN A 537 23.40 -6.26 -5.19
C GLN A 537 24.05 -4.96 -5.66
N VAL A 538 23.96 -3.91 -4.84
CA VAL A 538 24.92 -2.81 -4.91
C VAL A 538 26.13 -3.27 -4.11
N ASP A 539 27.25 -3.53 -4.80
CA ASP A 539 28.54 -3.78 -4.17
C ASP A 539 28.89 -2.61 -3.25
N LEU A 540 28.67 -2.80 -1.96
CA LEU A 540 29.04 -1.90 -0.88
C LEU A 540 30.55 -2.00 -0.67
N ALA A 541 31.32 -1.36 -1.55
CA ALA A 541 32.71 -1.03 -1.25
C ALA A 541 32.70 -0.10 -0.02
N THR A 542 33.17 -0.64 1.10
CA THR A 542 33.21 0.01 2.40
C THR A 542 34.02 1.30 2.33
N SER A 543 33.36 2.46 2.33
CA SER A 543 33.98 3.73 2.72
C SER A 543 32.93 4.81 2.94
N SER A 544 32.48 4.97 4.18
CA SER A 544 32.11 6.29 4.71
C SER A 544 32.59 6.39 6.14
N VAL A 545 33.29 7.48 6.44
CA VAL A 545 33.76 7.86 7.79
C VAL A 545 32.56 7.92 8.74
N PRO A 546 32.66 7.39 9.97
CA PRO A 546 31.51 7.25 10.87
C PRO A 546 31.01 8.61 11.38
N ASP A 547 29.68 8.74 11.40
CA ASP A 547 28.96 9.71 12.20
C ASP A 547 28.81 9.12 13.60
N LEU A 548 29.72 9.45 14.52
CA LEU A 548 29.90 8.75 15.80
C LEU A 548 28.83 9.09 16.86
N ASP A 549 27.90 10.00 16.56
CA ASP A 549 26.94 10.55 17.54
C ASP A 549 25.46 10.29 17.19
N TYR A 550 25.18 9.38 16.25
CA TYR A 550 23.80 9.04 15.90
C TYR A 550 23.13 8.19 17.00
N SER A 551 22.00 8.67 17.51
CA SER A 551 21.13 7.99 18.47
C SER A 551 19.66 8.13 18.03
N PRO A 552 18.98 7.04 17.63
CA PRO A 552 17.56 7.09 17.28
C PRO A 552 16.66 7.36 18.50
N ASP A 553 15.46 7.88 18.27
CA ASP A 553 14.40 8.00 19.29
C ASP A 553 13.66 6.67 19.56
N HIS A 554 13.91 5.67 18.72
CA HIS A 554 13.36 4.32 18.76
C HIS A 554 11.84 4.18 18.59
N VAL A 555 11.10 5.24 18.27
CA VAL A 555 9.61 5.21 18.26
C VAL A 555 9.07 4.21 17.25
N ALA A 556 9.61 4.19 16.03
CA ALA A 556 9.18 3.23 14.99
C ALA A 556 9.61 1.79 15.33
N SER A 557 10.77 1.62 15.96
CA SER A 557 11.30 0.32 16.39
C SER A 557 10.44 -0.27 17.50
N GLU A 558 10.14 0.50 18.54
CA GLU A 558 9.26 0.13 19.64
C GLU A 558 7.91 -0.36 19.13
N ARG A 559 7.28 0.41 18.24
CA ARG A 559 6.01 -0.01 17.64
C ARG A 559 6.12 -1.30 16.82
N ALA A 560 7.16 -1.44 16.00
CA ALA A 560 7.35 -2.64 15.19
C ALA A 560 7.61 -3.89 16.05
N VAL A 561 8.36 -3.75 17.14
CA VAL A 561 8.62 -4.81 18.12
C VAL A 561 7.31 -5.21 18.79
N GLY A 562 6.56 -4.25 19.34
CA GLY A 562 5.27 -4.52 19.96
C GLY A 562 4.29 -5.20 19.00
N ASP A 563 4.10 -4.65 17.80
CA ASP A 563 3.14 -5.19 16.82
C ASP A 563 3.49 -6.63 16.39
N VAL A 564 4.78 -6.96 16.24
CA VAL A 564 5.19 -8.27 15.74
C VAL A 564 5.27 -9.33 16.84
N PHE A 565 5.71 -8.99 18.06
CA PHE A 565 5.75 -9.94 19.18
C PHE A 565 4.36 -10.16 19.80
N ARG A 566 3.46 -9.17 19.79
CA ARG A 566 2.06 -9.38 20.20
C ARG A 566 1.31 -10.37 19.31
N TRP A 567 1.67 -10.46 18.02
CA TRP A 567 1.10 -11.47 17.12
C TRP A 567 1.36 -12.91 17.59
N VAL A 568 2.42 -13.15 18.39
CA VAL A 568 2.77 -14.47 18.93
C VAL A 568 2.58 -14.63 20.44
N ALA A 569 1.87 -13.71 21.09
CA ALA A 569 1.71 -13.72 22.55
C ALA A 569 1.07 -15.00 23.11
N THR A 570 0.38 -15.81 22.29
CA THR A 570 -0.22 -17.07 22.73
C THR A 570 0.73 -18.26 22.76
N GLU A 571 1.90 -18.14 22.11
CA GLU A 571 2.93 -19.17 21.95
C GLU A 571 4.32 -18.57 22.23
N MET A 572 4.56 -18.22 23.49
CA MET A 572 5.81 -17.58 23.97
C MET A 572 6.82 -18.63 24.41
N GLU A 573 8.06 -18.53 23.92
CA GLU A 573 9.13 -19.43 24.35
C GLU A 573 9.75 -19.01 25.70
N PRO A 574 10.13 -19.97 26.56
CA PRO A 574 10.78 -19.68 27.84
C PRO A 574 12.06 -18.85 27.70
N ALA A 575 12.94 -19.16 26.72
CA ALA A 575 14.16 -18.39 26.48
C ALA A 575 13.91 -16.94 26.01
N GLY A 576 12.70 -16.61 25.57
CA GLY A 576 12.28 -15.29 25.12
C GLY A 576 11.74 -14.42 26.26
N LYS A 577 11.75 -14.90 27.51
CA LYS A 577 11.07 -14.26 28.64
C LYS A 577 11.40 -12.77 28.79
N ASP A 578 12.68 -12.43 28.74
CA ASP A 578 13.13 -11.04 28.89
C ASP A 578 12.62 -10.12 27.76
N ILE A 579 12.37 -10.67 26.56
CA ILE A 579 11.80 -9.93 25.43
C ILE A 579 10.33 -9.61 25.69
N TYR A 580 9.54 -10.59 26.13
CA TYR A 580 8.10 -10.41 26.36
C TYR A 580 7.79 -9.50 27.57
N LEU A 581 8.70 -9.42 28.53
CA LEU A 581 8.63 -8.49 29.67
C LEU A 581 9.14 -7.08 29.35
N HIS A 582 9.75 -6.89 28.18
CA HIS A 582 10.31 -5.58 27.80
C HIS A 582 9.19 -4.56 27.54
N PRO A 583 9.33 -3.29 27.97
CA PRO A 583 8.31 -2.26 27.79
C PRO A 583 7.84 -2.06 26.34
N TRP A 584 8.71 -2.30 25.35
CA TRP A 584 8.34 -2.19 23.92
C TRP A 584 7.38 -3.27 23.42
N VAL A 585 7.30 -4.42 24.09
CA VAL A 585 6.40 -5.49 23.66
C VAL A 585 5.01 -5.26 24.22
N ASP A 586 4.94 -4.89 25.51
CA ASP A 586 3.69 -4.71 26.27
C ASP A 586 2.66 -5.81 25.94
N ALA A 587 3.04 -7.06 26.23
CA ALA A 587 2.25 -8.24 25.84
C ALA A 587 0.83 -8.26 26.45
N GLN A 588 0.55 -7.40 27.44
CA GLN A 588 -0.73 -7.29 28.14
C GLN A 588 -1.65 -6.18 27.59
N ALA A 589 -1.13 -5.15 26.91
CA ALA A 589 -1.92 -3.99 26.45
C ALA A 589 -3.13 -4.31 25.56
N ASP A 590 -3.04 -5.31 24.68
CA ASP A 590 -4.16 -5.67 23.78
C ASP A 590 -5.22 -6.55 24.47
N LEU A 591 -4.95 -7.06 25.67
CA LEU A 591 -5.84 -7.96 26.41
C LEU A 591 -6.90 -7.19 27.22
N GLU A 592 -6.65 -5.93 27.58
CA GLU A 592 -7.59 -5.09 28.33
C GLU A 592 -8.82 -4.64 27.49
N MET A 593 -8.72 -4.68 26.15
CA MET A 593 -9.78 -4.23 25.24
C MET A 593 -10.86 -5.28 24.95
N CYS A 594 -10.63 -6.56 25.28
CA CYS A 594 -11.59 -7.65 25.07
C CYS A 594 -12.54 -7.90 26.26
N GLY A 595 -12.41 -7.15 27.36
CA GLY A 595 -13.19 -7.34 28.59
C GLY A 595 -14.63 -6.81 28.57
N ASN A 596 -15.02 -5.98 27.59
CA ASN A 596 -16.27 -5.19 27.68
C ASN A 596 -17.45 -5.65 26.79
N ASP A 597 -17.32 -6.68 25.96
CA ASP A 597 -18.41 -7.17 25.10
C ASP A 597 -19.09 -8.46 25.62
N ARG A 598 -19.13 -8.67 26.94
CA ARG A 598 -19.97 -9.71 27.55
C ARG A 598 -21.29 -9.14 28.08
N THR A 599 -22.18 -8.75 27.18
CA THR A 599 -23.62 -8.67 27.48
C THR A 599 -24.38 -9.82 26.85
N GLY A 600 -24.63 -10.85 27.69
CA GLY A 600 -25.86 -11.64 27.73
C GLY A 600 -26.14 -12.63 26.62
N SER A 601 -25.88 -13.92 26.88
CA SER A 601 -26.85 -15.00 26.65
C SER A 601 -26.49 -16.24 27.45
N ASN A 602 -27.40 -16.62 28.34
CA ASN A 602 -27.39 -17.87 29.09
C ASN A 602 -27.74 -19.03 28.16
N SER A 603 -26.85 -20.01 28.03
CA SER A 603 -27.25 -21.40 27.76
C SER A 603 -26.18 -22.35 28.28
N GLY A 604 -26.54 -23.16 29.26
CA GLY A 604 -25.67 -24.17 29.86
C GLY A 604 -25.31 -25.29 28.90
N GLY A 605 -24.07 -25.77 29.01
CA GLY A 605 -23.57 -26.93 28.30
C GLY A 605 -22.07 -27.11 28.55
N SER A 606 -21.73 -28.05 29.44
CA SER A 606 -20.48 -28.81 29.56
C SER A 606 -19.14 -28.06 29.48
N GLN A 607 -18.51 -27.92 30.65
CA GLN A 607 -17.11 -27.51 30.83
C GLN A 607 -16.16 -28.44 30.06
N SER A 608 -15.51 -27.93 29.00
CA SER A 608 -14.15 -28.35 28.64
C SER A 608 -13.20 -27.23 29.06
N SER A 609 -12.19 -27.56 29.86
CA SER A 609 -11.17 -26.63 30.34
C SER A 609 -10.23 -26.23 29.19
N SER A 610 -10.67 -25.32 28.33
CA SER A 610 -9.75 -24.55 27.49
C SER A 610 -9.48 -23.24 28.21
N HIS A 611 -8.31 -23.10 28.83
CA HIS A 611 -7.84 -21.82 29.35
C HIS A 611 -7.93 -20.79 28.22
N SER A 612 -8.54 -19.64 28.49
CA SER A 612 -8.60 -18.58 27.49
C SER A 612 -7.16 -18.10 27.17
N PRO A 613 -6.89 -17.61 25.95
CA PRO A 613 -5.59 -17.06 25.60
C PRO A 613 -5.13 -15.96 26.58
N VAL A 614 -6.09 -15.23 27.16
CA VAL A 614 -5.88 -14.22 28.21
C VAL A 614 -5.36 -14.85 29.49
N GLU A 615 -6.06 -15.87 30.01
CA GLU A 615 -5.61 -16.63 31.18
C GLU A 615 -4.25 -17.29 30.95
N ARG A 616 -3.92 -17.72 29.72
CA ARG A 616 -2.60 -18.31 29.43
C ARG A 616 -1.47 -17.27 29.50
N VAL A 617 -1.67 -16.06 28.96
CA VAL A 617 -0.67 -14.97 29.04
C VAL A 617 -0.54 -14.49 30.48
N GLU A 618 -1.67 -14.31 31.18
CA GLU A 618 -1.69 -13.93 32.60
C GLU A 618 -1.05 -15.01 33.47
N ASP A 619 -1.40 -16.29 33.31
CA ASP A 619 -0.82 -17.42 34.05
C ASP A 619 0.68 -17.55 33.77
N TRP A 620 1.15 -17.28 32.55
CA TRP A 620 2.59 -17.31 32.23
C TRP A 620 3.34 -16.15 32.89
N VAL A 621 2.76 -14.94 32.88
CA VAL A 621 3.34 -13.78 33.57
C VAL A 621 3.29 -13.96 35.10
N MET A 622 2.22 -14.54 35.66
CA MET A 622 2.01 -14.67 37.11
C MET A 622 2.72 -15.88 37.74
N ASN A 623 2.82 -17.03 37.05
CA ASN A 623 3.55 -18.20 37.56
C ASN A 623 5.06 -17.95 37.69
N THR A 624 5.57 -16.85 37.14
CA THR A 624 6.99 -16.48 37.24
C THR A 624 7.34 -15.57 38.41
N ASP A 625 6.36 -14.97 39.09
CA ASP A 625 6.59 -14.28 40.38
C ASP A 625 6.82 -15.29 41.54
N MET A 626 6.48 -16.57 41.32
CA MET A 626 6.65 -17.64 42.31
C MET A 626 7.97 -18.42 42.20
N GLU A 627 8.76 -18.23 41.14
CA GLU A 627 10.08 -18.86 40.97
C GLU A 627 11.26 -17.96 41.41
N CYS A 628 10.98 -16.79 41.98
CA CYS A 628 11.95 -15.89 42.61
C CYS A 628 11.66 -15.73 44.11
N VAL A 629 11.78 -16.83 44.88
CA VAL A 629 11.98 -16.79 46.35
C VAL A 629 13.05 -17.80 46.75
#